data_AF-A0A927KMF1-F1
#
_entry.id   AF-A0A927KMF1-F1
#
_cell.length_a   1.000
_cell.length_b   1.000
_cell.length_c   1.000
_cell.angle_alpha   90.00
_cell.angle_beta   90.00
_cell.angle_gamma   90.00
#
_symmetry.space_group_name_H-M   'P 1'
#
loop_
_entity.id
_entity.type
_entity.pdbx_description
1 polymer ?
#
loop_
_entity_poly.entity_id
_entity_poly.type
_entity_poly.pdbx_seq_one_letter_code
_entity_poly.pdbx_strand_id
1 'polypeptide(L)' 'MAKKGDRKDQVKEREEQRRARAAQKLRENLQRRKHQARARRSGAEDETIGLPAAKTDESC' A
#
# COMPACT_ATOMS: atom_id res chain seq x y z
N MET A 1 34.96 -2.65 -11.92
CA MET A 1 34.44 -1.31 -11.56
C MET A 1 33.07 -1.14 -12.21
N ALA A 2 31.96 -1.13 -11.46
CA ALA A 2 30.63 -0.92 -12.04
C ALA A 2 30.52 0.50 -12.63
N LYS A 3 30.15 0.61 -13.91
CA LYS A 3 30.05 1.90 -14.61
C LYS A 3 28.92 2.71 -13.95
N LYS A 4 29.09 4.03 -13.87
CA LYS A 4 28.09 4.95 -13.31
C LYS A 4 26.70 4.85 -14.00
N GLY A 5 26.64 4.32 -15.23
CA GLY A 5 25.39 4.04 -15.96
C GLY A 5 24.56 2.92 -15.33
N ASP A 6 25.19 1.77 -15.07
CA ASP A 6 24.53 0.58 -14.51
C ASP A 6 23.81 0.85 -13.19
N ARG A 7 24.36 1.75 -12.36
CA ARG A 7 23.74 2.16 -11.09
C ARG A 7 22.49 3.01 -11.28
N LYS A 8 22.46 3.90 -12.29
CA LYS A 8 21.29 4.75 -12.55
C LYS A 8 20.14 3.93 -13.13
N ASP A 9 20.45 2.96 -13.99
CA ASP A 9 19.43 2.10 -14.60
C ASP A 9 18.82 1.14 -13.57
N GLN A 10 19.63 0.56 -12.68
CA GLN A 10 19.15 -0.23 -11.54
C GLN A 10 18.25 0.56 -10.57
N VAL A 11 18.52 1.86 -10.37
CA VAL A 11 17.67 2.71 -9.52
C VAL A 11 16.31 2.94 -10.18
N LYS A 12 16.29 3.25 -11.48
CA LYS A 12 15.04 3.43 -12.24
C LYS A 12 14.17 2.17 -12.24
N GLU A 13 14.78 1.01 -12.47
CA GLU A 13 14.06 -0.27 -12.44
C GLU A 13 13.41 -0.54 -11.08
N ARG A 14 14.13 -0.25 -9.98
CA ARG A 14 13.58 -0.39 -8.62
C ARG A 14 12.43 0.57 -8.35
N GLU A 15 12.49 1.80 -8.87
CA GLU A 15 11.40 2.77 -8.76
C GLU A 15 10.16 2.34 -9.53
N GLU A 16 10.33 1.83 -10.76
CA GLU A 16 9.26 1.28 -11.57
C GLU A 16 8.58 0.09 -10.89
N GLN A 17 9.38 -0.83 -10.32
CA GLN A 17 8.85 -1.95 -9.54
C GLN A 17 8.09 -1.49 -8.29
N ARG A 18 8.57 -0.44 -7.59
CA ARG A 18 7.84 0.15 -6.45
C ARG A 18 6.51 0.73 -6.89
N ARG A 19 6.48 1.44 -8.02
CA ARG A 19 5.27 2.02 -8.59
C ARG A 19 4.27 0.95 -9.01
N ALA A 20 4.73 -0.14 -9.63
CA ALA A 20 3.89 -1.27 -10.01
C ALA A 20 3.24 -1.93 -8.77
N ARG A 21 4.04 -2.19 -7.72
CA ARG A 21 3.54 -2.73 -6.45
C ARG A 21 2.54 -1.77 -5.77
N ALA A 22 2.82 -0.47 -5.77
CA ALA A 22 1.92 0.53 -5.22
C ALA A 22 0.57 0.56 -5.95
N ALA A 23 0.58 0.49 -7.29
CA ALA A 23 -0.64 0.45 -8.09
C ALA A 23 -1.47 -0.82 -7.84
N GLN A 24 -0.82 -1.99 -7.75
CA GLN A 24 -1.49 -3.25 -7.40
C GLN A 24 -2.11 -3.19 -6.00
N LYS A 25 -1.33 -2.74 -5.01
CA LYS A 25 -1.80 -2.57 -3.62
C LYS A 25 -2.96 -1.58 -3.52
N LEU A 26 -2.93 -0.50 -4.30
CA LEU A 26 -4.02 0.47 -4.36
C LEU A 26 -5.31 -0.17 -4.88
N ARG A 27 -5.24 -0.97 -5.94
CA ARG A 27 -6.42 -1.68 -6.49
C ARG A 27 -7.02 -2.63 -5.46
N GLU A 28 -6.19 -3.41 -4.79
CA GLU A 28 -6.62 -4.33 -3.73
C GLU A 28 -7.28 -3.57 -2.56
N ASN A 29 -6.66 -2.48 -2.11
CA ASN A 29 -7.19 -1.67 -1.02
C ASN A 29 -8.55 -1.05 -1.37
N LEU A 30 -8.71 -0.55 -2.59
CA LEU A 30 -9.98 -0.03 -3.09
C LEU A 30 -11.07 -1.11 -3.15
N GLN A 31 -10.73 -2.33 -3.61
CA GLN A 31 -11.66 -3.46 -3.62
C GLN A 31 -12.08 -3.86 -2.21
N ARG A 32 -11.13 -3.94 -1.27
CA ARG A 32 -11.40 -4.22 0.15
C ARG A 32 -12.32 -3.16 0.76
N ARG A 33 -12.03 -1.87 0.53
CA ARG A 33 -12.88 -0.76 1.00
C ARG A 33 -14.28 -0.80 0.39
N LYS A 34 -14.41 -1.16 -0.89
CA LYS A 34 -15.71 -1.33 -1.56
C LYS A 34 -16.52 -2.47 -0.95
N HIS A 35 -15.88 -3.59 -0.64
CA HIS A 35 -16.52 -4.72 0.02
C HIS A 35 -17.00 -4.32 1.42
N GLN A 36 -16.13 -3.70 2.22
CA GLN A 36 -16.47 -3.23 3.56
C GLN A 36 -17.61 -2.20 3.55
N ALA A 37 -17.61 -1.24 2.63
CA ALA A 37 -18.70 -0.27 2.49
C ALA A 37 -20.04 -0.92 2.11
N ARG A 38 -20.03 -2.03 1.36
CA ARG A 38 -21.24 -2.80 1.09
C ARG A 38 -21.71 -3.57 2.32
N ALA A 39 -20.80 -4.25 3.02
CA ALA A 39 -21.10 -4.98 4.26
C ALA A 39 -21.76 -4.06 5.31
N ARG A 40 -21.20 -2.86 5.52
CA ARG A 40 -21.79 -1.85 6.42
C ARG A 40 -23.20 -1.43 6.00
N ARG A 41 -23.45 -1.26 4.70
CA ARG A 41 -24.80 -0.91 4.21
C ARG A 41 -25.80 -2.05 4.33
N SER A 42 -25.35 -3.30 4.22
CA SER A 42 -26.21 -4.48 4.39
C SER A 42 -26.39 -4.88 5.86
N GLY A 43 -25.83 -4.11 6.82
CA GLY A 43 -25.88 -4.44 8.23
C GLY A 43 -25.07 -5.69 8.62
N ALA A 44 -24.13 -6.11 7.78
CA ALA A 44 -23.24 -7.22 8.10
C ALA A 44 -22.18 -6.77 9.13
N GLU A 45 -21.85 -7.66 10.07
CA GLU A 45 -20.82 -7.40 11.07
C GLU A 45 -19.46 -7.15 10.39
N ASP A 46 -18.79 -6.07 10.78
CA ASP A 46 -17.49 -5.68 10.23
C ASP A 46 -16.40 -6.44 11.00
N GLU A 47 -16.05 -7.65 10.55
CA GLU A 47 -14.99 -8.48 11.16
C GLU A 47 -13.57 -7.87 11.03
N THR A 48 -13.43 -6.68 10.47
CA THR A 48 -12.12 -6.04 10.39
C THR A 48 -11.63 -5.65 11.78
N ILE A 49 -10.50 -6.24 12.18
CA ILE A 49 -9.71 -5.77 13.31
C ILE A 49 -9.27 -4.33 13.00
N GLY A 50 -9.63 -3.40 13.87
CA GLY A 50 -9.27 -1.99 13.73
C GLY A 50 -7.77 -1.80 13.51
N LEU A 51 -7.40 -0.76 12.75
CA LEU A 51 -5.99 -0.39 12.61
C LEU A 51 -5.41 -0.17 14.01
N PRO A 52 -4.20 -0.70 14.30
CA PRO A 52 -3.56 -0.41 15.57
C PRO A 52 -3.47 1.11 15.72
N ALA A 53 -3.79 1.61 16.92
CA ALA A 53 -3.64 3.03 17.22
C ALA A 53 -2.24 3.46 16.77
N ALA A 54 -2.17 4.53 15.97
CA ALA A 54 -0.90 5.12 15.61
C ALA A 54 -0.16 5.37 16.93
N LYS A 55 1.06 4.81 17.08
CA LYS A 55 1.89 5.13 18.24
C LYS A 55 2.09 6.64 18.20
N THR A 56 1.50 7.35 19.13
CA THR A 56 1.73 8.78 19.37
C THR A 56 3.04 8.95 20.11
N ASP A 57 4.11 8.36 19.58
CA ASP A 57 5.44 8.45 20.16
C ASP A 57 6.44 8.58 19.01
N GLU A 58 7.20 9.67 19.06
CA GLU A 58 8.30 10.04 18.17
C GLU A 58 7.94 10.61 16.79
N SER A 59 7.55 11.89 16.80
CA SER A 59 8.01 12.89 15.81
C SER A 59 8.10 14.26 16.48
N CYS A 60 9.15 14.44 17.28
CA CYS A 60 9.83 15.70 17.57
C CYS A 60 11.24 15.60 16.97
#